data_AF-A0A6I1QFT1-F1
#
_entry.id   AF-A0A6I1QFT1-F1
#
_cell.length_a   1.000
_cell.length_b   1.000
_cell.length_c   1.000
_cell.angle_alpha   90.00
_cell.angle_beta   90.00
_cell.angle_gamma   90.00
#
_symmetry.space_group_name_H-M   'P 1'
#
loop_
_entity.id
_entity.type
_entity.pdbx_description
1 polymer ?
#
loop_
_entity_poly.entity_id
_entity_poly.type
_entity_poly.pdbx_seq_one_letter_code
_entity_poly.pdbx_strand_id
1 'polypeptide(L)'
;MTAPGLYLLHVPEAISFLGLFEVPVPRPEESHRWFGAVFLFLGSLLCVESLTGSLWHRSRFRSLIWPVSLVLIGAGLFLVSLIDPKDRLIHAILGALLILAGWLESRYRLRQIPRSTADLLVLPAALVAAFEVGVIHAHGATPVLVAHVIMGATGIVLAGARAYQSRLPQSLPRSALFAAVILLLGVQLLAHPAVEG
;
A
#
# COMPACT_ATOMS: atom_id res chain seq x y z
N MET A 1 -30.03 11.15 -35.88
CA MET A 1 -29.68 9.98 -35.06
C MET A 1 -28.42 10.32 -34.27
N THR A 2 -28.60 10.84 -33.06
CA THR A 2 -27.52 11.21 -32.15
C THR A 2 -27.29 10.07 -31.18
N ALA A 3 -26.05 9.58 -31.09
CA ALA A 3 -25.66 8.55 -30.13
C ALA A 3 -25.97 9.03 -28.69
N PRO A 4 -26.50 8.17 -27.81
CA PRO A 4 -26.68 8.52 -26.42
C PRO A 4 -25.30 8.75 -25.80
N GLY A 5 -25.05 10.00 -25.39
CA GLY A 5 -23.87 10.38 -24.64
C GLY A 5 -23.78 9.53 -23.38
N LEU A 6 -22.67 8.80 -23.25
CA LEU A 6 -22.19 8.33 -21.96
C LEU A 6 -21.98 9.58 -21.09
N TYR A 7 -22.96 9.89 -20.26
CA TYR A 7 -22.78 10.82 -19.16
C TYR A 7 -21.74 10.21 -18.24
N LEU A 8 -20.48 10.64 -18.41
CA LEU A 8 -19.48 10.61 -17.37
C LEU A 8 -20.10 11.34 -16.18
N LEU A 9 -20.68 10.58 -15.26
CA LEU A 9 -21.06 11.07 -13.94
C LEU A 9 -19.83 11.80 -13.39
N HIS A 10 -19.98 13.10 -13.19
CA HIS A 10 -19.06 13.89 -12.41
C HIS A 10 -19.00 13.20 -11.04
N VAL A 11 -17.88 12.57 -10.72
CA VAL A 11 -17.68 11.81 -9.48
C VAL A 11 -18.07 12.57 -8.19
N PRO A 12 -18.02 13.93 -8.12
CA PRO A 12 -18.57 14.63 -6.96
C PRO A 12 -20.05 14.30 -6.67
N GLU A 13 -20.88 14.08 -7.70
CA GLU A 13 -22.31 13.81 -7.52
C GLU A 13 -22.57 12.37 -7.08
N ALA A 14 -21.76 11.39 -7.52
CA ALA A 14 -21.91 9.99 -7.12
C ALA A 14 -21.55 9.76 -5.64
N ILE A 15 -20.59 10.53 -5.10
CA ILE A 15 -20.22 10.49 -3.68
C ILE A 15 -21.26 11.25 -2.83
N SER A 16 -21.80 12.35 -3.37
CA SER A 16 -22.90 13.10 -2.74
C SER A 16 -24.22 12.33 -2.69
N PHE A 17 -24.47 11.43 -3.65
CA PHE A 17 -25.70 10.63 -3.74
C PHE A 17 -25.91 9.68 -2.55
N LEU A 18 -24.85 9.33 -1.81
CA LEU A 18 -24.95 8.49 -0.62
C LEU A 18 -25.10 9.27 0.69
N GLY A 19 -25.00 10.61 0.69
CA GLY A 19 -25.37 11.48 1.83
C GLY A 19 -24.75 11.16 3.20
N LEU A 20 -23.75 10.27 3.28
CA LEU A 20 -23.37 9.67 4.56
C LEU A 20 -22.23 10.39 5.26
N PHE A 21 -21.33 11.08 4.55
CA PHE A 21 -20.26 11.88 5.16
C PHE A 21 -19.76 12.95 4.17
N GLU A 22 -19.73 14.22 4.57
CA GLU A 22 -18.82 15.21 3.96
C GLU A 22 -17.39 14.80 4.38
N VAL A 23 -16.79 13.83 3.69
CA VAL A 23 -15.39 13.48 3.92
C VAL A 23 -14.56 14.52 3.19
N PRO A 24 -13.81 15.39 3.90
CA PRO A 24 -12.88 16.30 3.25
C PRO A 24 -11.88 15.43 2.46
N VAL A 25 -11.75 15.68 1.16
CA VAL A 25 -10.70 15.03 0.37
C VAL A 25 -9.36 15.56 0.87
N PRO A 26 -8.50 14.70 1.48
CA PRO A 26 -7.23 15.17 2.02
C PRO A 26 -6.34 15.68 0.90
N ARG A 27 -5.59 16.75 1.18
CA ARG A 27 -4.58 17.23 0.23
C ARG A 27 -3.46 16.19 0.06
N PRO A 28 -2.72 16.19 -1.06
CA PRO A 28 -1.63 15.22 -1.28
C PRO A 28 -0.62 15.14 -0.13
N GLU A 29 -0.24 16.27 0.45
CA GLU A 29 0.68 16.31 1.60
C GLU A 29 0.08 15.71 2.87
N GLU A 30 -1.24 15.83 3.07
CA GLU A 30 -1.94 15.22 4.19
C GLU A 30 -2.05 13.71 3.99
N SER A 31 -2.32 13.25 2.76
CA SER A 31 -2.41 11.84 2.44
C SER A 31 -1.06 11.13 2.65
N HIS A 32 0.06 11.73 2.24
CA HIS A 32 1.41 11.18 2.51
C HIS A 32 1.67 10.99 4.01
N ARG A 33 1.27 11.94 4.85
CA ARG A 33 1.42 11.82 6.32
C ARG A 33 0.57 10.69 6.89
N TRP A 34 -0.68 10.56 6.44
CA TRP A 34 -1.55 9.46 6.85
C TRP A 34 -0.98 8.09 6.45
N PHE A 35 -0.56 7.95 5.19
CA PHE A 35 0.11 6.73 4.73
C PHE A 35 1.39 6.47 5.54
N GLY A 36 2.24 7.48 5.76
CA GLY A 36 3.46 7.37 6.55
C GLY A 36 3.20 6.88 7.98
N ALA A 37 2.19 7.42 8.66
CA ALA A 37 1.78 6.97 9.98
C ALA A 37 1.30 5.50 9.99
N VAL A 38 0.52 5.09 8.99
CA VAL A 38 0.07 3.70 8.82
C VAL A 38 1.27 2.77 8.58
N PHE A 39 2.19 3.12 7.69
CA PHE A 39 3.39 2.31 7.43
C PHE A 39 4.30 2.21 8.65
N LEU A 40 4.47 3.29 9.41
CA LEU A 40 5.23 3.25 10.67
C LEU A 40 4.56 2.32 11.68
N PHE A 41 3.26 2.46 11.89
CA PHE A 41 2.52 1.59 12.79
C PHE A 41 2.68 0.12 12.38
N LEU A 42 2.47 -0.21 11.10
CA LEU A 42 2.64 -1.57 10.58
C LEU A 42 4.08 -2.08 10.69
N GLY A 43 5.07 -1.24 10.40
CA GLY A 43 6.49 -1.59 10.50
C GLY A 43 6.90 -1.86 11.95
N SER A 44 6.48 -1.01 12.89
CA SER A 44 6.72 -1.20 14.32
C SER A 44 6.08 -2.49 14.80
N LEU A 45 4.85 -2.74 14.35
CA LEU A 45 4.14 -3.96 14.63
C LEU A 45 4.92 -5.20 14.15
N LEU A 46 5.38 -5.22 12.90
CA LEU A 46 6.18 -6.33 12.35
C LEU A 46 7.54 -6.51 13.03
N CYS A 47 8.16 -5.43 13.48
CA CYS A 47 9.38 -5.47 14.29
C CYS A 47 9.13 -6.17 15.63
N VAL A 48 8.08 -5.77 16.36
CA VAL A 48 7.70 -6.41 17.63
C VAL A 48 7.41 -7.89 17.41
N GLU A 49 6.71 -8.26 16.34
CA GLU A 49 6.44 -9.67 16.03
C GLU A 49 7.72 -10.48 15.78
N SER A 50 8.67 -9.91 15.05
CA SER A 50 9.96 -10.55 14.78
C SER A 50 10.78 -10.76 16.05
N LEU A 51 10.78 -9.77 16.95
CA LEU A 51 11.51 -9.82 18.22
C LEU A 51 10.87 -10.75 19.25
N THR A 52 9.55 -10.90 19.22
CA THR A 52 8.82 -11.71 20.20
C THR A 52 8.72 -13.19 19.82
N GLY A 53 9.33 -13.61 18.70
CA GLY A 53 9.34 -15.00 18.27
C GLY A 53 7.97 -15.47 17.75
N SER A 54 7.33 -14.64 16.93
CA SER A 54 6.07 -14.97 16.25
C SER A 54 4.83 -15.10 17.15
N LEU A 55 4.67 -14.23 18.15
CA LEU A 55 3.52 -14.27 19.07
C LEU A 55 2.18 -14.07 18.38
N TRP A 56 2.12 -13.32 17.28
CA TRP A 56 0.89 -13.06 16.54
C TRP A 56 0.50 -14.20 15.63
N HIS A 57 1.46 -15.02 15.21
CA HIS A 57 1.17 -16.28 14.54
C HIS A 57 0.50 -17.31 15.47
N ARG A 58 0.44 -17.08 16.79
CA ARG A 58 -0.25 -17.96 17.75
C ARG A 58 -1.76 -17.76 17.80
N SER A 59 -2.28 -16.62 17.34
CA SER A 59 -3.71 -16.34 17.30
C SER A 59 -4.19 -16.10 15.87
N ARG A 60 -5.30 -16.74 15.50
CA ARG A 60 -5.93 -16.56 14.19
C ARG A 60 -6.32 -15.10 13.92
N PHE A 61 -6.70 -14.35 14.96
CA PHE A 61 -7.05 -12.94 14.80
C PHE A 61 -5.81 -12.08 14.51
N ARG A 62 -4.74 -12.29 15.30
CA ARG A 62 -3.52 -11.49 15.17
C ARG A 62 -2.77 -11.78 13.88
N SER A 63 -2.83 -13.01 13.37
CA SER A 63 -2.24 -13.34 12.08
C SER A 63 -2.91 -12.61 10.91
N LEU A 64 -4.14 -12.11 11.07
CA LEU A 64 -4.89 -11.41 10.02
C LEU A 64 -4.68 -9.89 9.98
N ILE A 65 -4.00 -9.29 10.96
CA ILE A 65 -3.77 -7.83 11.01
C ILE A 65 -3.08 -7.34 9.74
N TRP A 66 -1.98 -8.00 9.33
CA TRP A 66 -1.25 -7.65 8.12
C TRP A 66 -2.09 -7.80 6.83
N PRO A 67 -2.72 -8.96 6.56
CA PRO A 67 -3.68 -9.12 5.46
C PRO A 67 -4.76 -8.03 5.40
N VAL A 68 -5.40 -7.74 6.53
CA VAL A 68 -6.48 -6.76 6.62
C VAL A 68 -5.95 -5.36 6.30
N SER A 69 -4.76 -5.03 6.80
CA SER A 69 -4.13 -3.74 6.50
C SER A 69 -3.88 -3.55 5.01
N LEU A 70 -3.40 -4.58 4.31
CA LEU A 70 -3.25 -4.53 2.84
C LEU A 70 -4.59 -4.30 2.12
N VAL A 71 -5.65 -4.96 2.56
CA VAL A 71 -7.00 -4.76 2.01
C VAL A 71 -7.48 -3.34 2.24
N LEU A 72 -7.29 -2.79 3.44
CA LEU A 72 -7.71 -1.42 3.76
C LEU A 72 -6.93 -0.37 2.97
N ILE A 73 -5.61 -0.54 2.83
CA ILE A 73 -4.78 0.35 1.99
C ILE A 73 -5.24 0.27 0.53
N GLY A 74 -5.47 -0.93 0.02
CA GLY A 74 -5.95 -1.12 -1.36
C GLY A 74 -7.34 -0.52 -1.59
N ALA A 75 -8.25 -0.65 -0.63
CA ALA A 75 -9.56 0.01 -0.67
C ALA A 75 -9.42 1.55 -0.65
N GLY A 76 -8.49 2.07 0.15
CA GLY A 76 -8.13 3.49 0.15
C GLY A 76 -7.67 3.96 -1.22
N LEU A 77 -6.77 3.23 -1.89
CA LEU A 77 -6.33 3.56 -3.26
C LEU A 77 -7.45 3.48 -4.29
N PHE A 78 -8.39 2.54 -4.14
CA PHE A 78 -9.58 2.53 -4.98
C PHE A 78 -10.40 3.82 -4.80
N LEU A 79 -10.59 4.29 -3.58
CA LEU A 79 -11.26 5.56 -3.33
C LEU A 79 -10.48 6.73 -3.94
N VAL A 80 -9.16 6.76 -3.80
CA VAL A 80 -8.28 7.75 -4.44
C VAL A 80 -8.45 7.74 -5.96
N SER A 81 -8.54 6.57 -6.59
CA SER A 81 -8.74 6.46 -8.04
C SER A 81 -10.05 7.09 -8.54
N LEU A 82 -11.08 7.15 -7.68
CA LEU A 82 -12.35 7.79 -8.04
C LEU A 82 -12.21 9.31 -8.07
N ILE A 83 -11.43 9.87 -7.14
CA ILE A 83 -11.28 11.32 -6.93
C ILE A 83 -10.12 11.95 -7.72
N ASP A 84 -9.05 11.20 -8.01
CA ASP A 84 -7.90 11.68 -8.79
C ASP A 84 -8.00 11.21 -10.26
N PRO A 85 -8.39 12.09 -11.20
CA PRO A 85 -8.55 11.71 -12.59
C PRO A 85 -7.22 11.50 -13.34
N LYS A 86 -6.10 12.03 -12.83
CA LYS A 86 -4.81 11.99 -13.54
C LYS A 86 -4.21 10.59 -13.47
N ASP A 87 -4.20 10.00 -12.28
CA ASP A 87 -3.56 8.72 -11.99
C ASP A 87 -4.57 7.61 -11.64
N ARG A 88 -5.86 7.84 -11.95
CA ARG A 88 -6.98 6.92 -11.71
C ARG A 88 -6.65 5.46 -12.03
N LEU A 89 -6.15 5.20 -13.24
CA LEU A 89 -5.93 3.81 -13.68
C LEU A 89 -4.86 3.11 -12.83
N ILE A 90 -3.76 3.80 -12.51
CA ILE A 90 -2.67 3.18 -11.74
C ILE A 90 -3.10 2.96 -10.29
N HIS A 91 -3.78 3.93 -9.66
CA HIS A 91 -4.33 3.77 -8.30
C HIS A 91 -5.35 2.63 -8.22
N ALA A 92 -6.21 2.49 -9.24
CA ALA A 92 -7.18 1.38 -9.29
C ALA A 92 -6.49 0.02 -9.44
N ILE A 93 -5.47 -0.08 -10.31
CA ILE A 93 -4.68 -1.31 -10.49
C ILE A 93 -3.95 -1.66 -9.19
N LEU A 94 -3.25 -0.71 -8.59
CA LEU A 94 -2.53 -0.94 -7.33
C LEU A 94 -3.50 -1.30 -6.21
N GLY A 95 -4.62 -0.60 -6.09
CA GLY A 95 -5.68 -0.91 -5.13
C GLY A 95 -6.19 -2.35 -5.26
N ALA A 96 -6.47 -2.80 -6.48
CA ALA A 96 -6.88 -4.18 -6.77
C ALA A 96 -5.80 -5.19 -6.38
N LEU A 97 -4.54 -4.92 -6.75
CA LEU A 97 -3.41 -5.77 -6.43
C LEU A 97 -3.20 -5.90 -4.91
N LEU A 98 -3.31 -4.81 -4.16
CA LEU A 98 -3.17 -4.84 -2.69
C LEU A 98 -4.32 -5.58 -2.00
N ILE A 99 -5.57 -5.40 -2.45
CA ILE A 99 -6.71 -6.15 -1.93
C ILE A 99 -6.51 -7.64 -2.19
N LEU A 100 -6.13 -8.00 -3.41
CA LEU A 100 -5.94 -9.39 -3.80
C LEU A 100 -4.74 -10.04 -3.09
N ALA A 101 -3.65 -9.28 -2.91
CA ALA A 101 -2.50 -9.68 -2.11
C ALA A 101 -2.88 -9.88 -0.63
N GLY A 102 -3.64 -8.97 -0.04
CA GLY A 102 -4.16 -9.10 1.32
C GLY A 102 -5.06 -10.33 1.47
N TRP A 103 -5.95 -10.58 0.51
CA TRP A 103 -6.79 -11.77 0.49
C TRP A 103 -5.97 -13.06 0.43
N LEU A 104 -5.02 -13.18 -0.51
CA LEU A 104 -4.17 -14.38 -0.58
C LEU A 104 -3.27 -14.55 0.65
N GLU A 105 -2.73 -13.47 1.19
CA GLU A 105 -1.94 -13.51 2.42
C GLU A 105 -2.80 -14.04 3.59
N SER A 106 -4.09 -13.67 3.67
CA SER A 106 -5.01 -14.22 4.66
C SER A 106 -5.20 -15.73 4.49
N ARG A 107 -5.40 -16.20 3.26
CA ARG A 107 -5.56 -17.63 2.93
C ARG A 107 -4.31 -18.42 3.30
N TYR A 108 -3.12 -17.87 3.00
CA TYR A 108 -1.85 -18.46 3.40
C TYR A 108 -1.72 -18.56 4.93
N ARG A 109 -2.01 -17.48 5.66
CA ARG A 109 -1.91 -17.47 7.13
C ARG A 109 -2.92 -18.36 7.82
N LEU A 110 -4.06 -18.60 7.17
CA LEU A 110 -5.05 -19.61 7.58
C LEU A 110 -4.70 -21.03 7.11
N ARG A 111 -3.52 -21.22 6.49
CA ARG A 111 -3.01 -22.51 5.98
C ARG A 111 -3.90 -23.16 4.91
N GLN A 112 -4.61 -22.34 4.14
CA GLN A 112 -5.53 -22.80 3.08
C GLN A 112 -4.84 -22.91 1.71
N ILE A 113 -3.76 -22.15 1.50
CA ILE A 113 -2.95 -22.17 0.28
C ILE A 113 -1.46 -22.18 0.65
N PRO A 114 -0.58 -22.66 -0.24
CA PRO A 114 0.86 -22.57 -0.02
C PRO A 114 1.35 -21.13 -0.14
N ARG A 115 2.50 -20.86 0.48
CA ARG A 115 3.15 -19.54 0.48
C ARG A 115 3.40 -19.01 -0.94
N SER A 116 3.86 -19.89 -1.83
CA SER A 116 4.17 -19.57 -3.22
C SER A 116 2.98 -18.96 -3.96
N THR A 117 1.75 -19.42 -3.70
CA THR A 117 0.54 -18.86 -4.32
C THR A 117 0.30 -17.42 -3.88
N ALA A 118 0.50 -17.09 -2.60
CA ALA A 118 0.36 -15.71 -2.13
C ALA A 118 1.42 -14.79 -2.74
N ASP A 119 2.65 -15.29 -2.92
CA ASP A 119 3.75 -14.52 -3.50
C ASP A 119 3.57 -14.16 -4.98
N LEU A 120 2.76 -14.92 -5.72
CA LEU A 120 2.42 -14.62 -7.11
C LEU A 120 1.74 -13.25 -7.29
N LEU A 121 1.10 -12.72 -6.25
CA LEU A 121 0.41 -11.42 -6.32
C LEU A 121 1.02 -10.38 -5.38
N VAL A 122 1.54 -10.80 -4.22
CA VAL A 122 2.23 -9.88 -3.30
C VAL A 122 3.46 -9.24 -3.96
N LEU A 123 4.26 -10.00 -4.72
CA LEU A 123 5.46 -9.47 -5.36
C LEU A 123 5.14 -8.51 -6.52
N PRO A 124 4.26 -8.86 -7.49
CA PRO A 124 3.83 -7.89 -8.49
C PRO A 124 3.19 -6.64 -7.88
N ALA A 125 2.35 -6.78 -6.84
CA ALA A 125 1.76 -5.63 -6.16
C ALA A 125 2.84 -4.68 -5.60
N ALA A 126 3.86 -5.22 -4.93
CA ALA A 126 4.96 -4.42 -4.39
C ALA A 126 5.79 -3.74 -5.50
N LEU A 127 6.03 -4.42 -6.62
CA LEU A 127 6.76 -3.85 -7.76
C LEU A 127 5.96 -2.76 -8.47
N VAL A 128 4.66 -2.95 -8.65
CA VAL A 128 3.76 -1.93 -9.21
C VAL A 128 3.70 -0.72 -8.28
N ALA A 129 3.59 -0.92 -6.97
CA ALA A 129 3.65 0.18 -5.99
C ALA A 129 4.97 0.96 -6.08
N ALA A 130 6.09 0.25 -6.18
CA ALA A 130 7.40 0.86 -6.33
C ALA A 130 7.52 1.69 -7.61
N PHE A 131 6.97 1.18 -8.72
CA PHE A 131 6.94 1.87 -10.00
C PHE A 131 6.04 3.12 -9.96
N GLU A 132 4.82 2.98 -9.43
CA GLU A 132 3.88 4.10 -9.28
C GLU A 132 4.52 5.24 -8.47
N VAL A 133 5.04 4.93 -7.29
CA VAL A 133 5.66 5.94 -6.42
C VAL A 133 6.94 6.50 -7.02
N GLY A 134 7.81 5.65 -7.58
CA GLY A 134 9.15 6.03 -8.04
C GLY A 134 9.21 6.65 -9.43
N VAL A 135 8.20 6.44 -10.26
CA VAL A 135 8.20 6.87 -11.67
C VAL A 135 6.99 7.73 -11.99
N ILE A 136 5.78 7.29 -11.62
CA ILE A 136 4.54 8.01 -11.99
C ILE A 136 4.38 9.28 -11.15
N HIS A 137 4.51 9.16 -9.83
CA HIS A 137 4.43 10.32 -8.91
C HIS A 137 5.73 11.13 -8.84
N ALA A 138 6.79 10.70 -9.54
CA ALA A 138 8.08 11.36 -9.56
C ALA A 138 8.06 12.62 -10.45
N HIS A 139 7.33 13.64 -10.01
CA HIS A 139 7.19 14.91 -10.70
C HIS A 139 7.11 16.09 -9.72
N GLY A 140 7.47 17.29 -10.17
CA GLY A 140 7.47 18.52 -9.37
C GLY A 140 8.89 19.03 -9.09
N ALA A 141 9.03 19.82 -8.02
CA ALA A 141 10.33 20.37 -7.62
C ALA A 141 11.34 19.27 -7.29
N THR A 142 12.64 19.55 -7.47
CA THR A 142 13.73 18.58 -7.26
C THR A 142 13.64 17.81 -5.93
N PRO A 143 13.31 18.43 -4.77
CA PRO A 143 13.16 17.68 -3.52
C PRO A 143 12.03 16.63 -3.56
N VAL A 144 10.90 16.96 -4.20
CA VAL A 144 9.76 16.05 -4.37
C VAL A 144 10.11 14.91 -5.32
N LEU A 145 10.78 15.21 -6.43
CA LEU A 145 11.26 14.22 -7.38
C LEU A 145 12.20 13.22 -6.71
N VAL A 146 13.22 13.71 -6.00
CA VAL A 146 14.20 12.88 -5.29
C VAL A 146 13.53 12.02 -4.23
N ALA A 147 12.59 12.57 -3.46
CA ALA A 147 11.84 11.82 -2.45
C ALA A 147 11.09 10.63 -3.08
N HIS A 148 10.37 10.86 -4.20
CA HIS A 148 9.64 9.81 -4.91
C HIS A 148 10.55 8.72 -5.45
N VAL A 149 11.67 9.07 -6.09
CA VAL A 149 12.65 8.10 -6.59
C VAL A 149 13.21 7.24 -5.46
N ILE A 150 13.55 7.85 -4.31
CA ILE A 150 14.04 7.13 -3.12
C ILE A 150 12.96 6.18 -2.56
N MET A 151 11.71 6.64 -2.49
CA MET A 151 10.59 5.80 -2.05
C MET A 151 10.34 4.63 -3.02
N GLY A 152 10.43 4.86 -4.33
CA GLY A 152 10.34 3.81 -5.34
C GLY A 152 11.46 2.77 -5.20
N ALA A 153 12.71 3.21 -5.02
CA ALA A 153 13.84 2.32 -4.75
C ALA A 153 13.62 1.50 -3.45
N THR A 154 13.06 2.14 -2.42
CA THR A 154 12.70 1.47 -1.15
C THR A 154 11.61 0.42 -1.38
N GLY A 155 10.64 0.69 -2.24
CA GLY A 155 9.63 -0.29 -2.67
C GLY A 155 10.23 -1.50 -3.39
N ILE A 156 11.24 -1.30 -4.24
CA ILE A 156 11.98 -2.42 -4.89
C ILE A 156 12.70 -3.26 -3.83
N VAL A 157 13.38 -2.61 -2.88
CA VAL A 157 14.04 -3.32 -1.77
C VAL A 157 13.03 -4.08 -0.93
N LEU A 158 11.83 -3.53 -0.71
CA LEU A 158 10.74 -4.21 0.01
C LEU A 158 10.27 -5.47 -0.72
N ALA A 159 10.07 -5.39 -2.04
CA ALA A 159 9.73 -6.54 -2.87
C ALA A 159 10.83 -7.62 -2.81
N GLY A 160 12.11 -7.21 -2.88
CA GLY A 160 13.25 -8.11 -2.73
C GLY A 160 13.33 -8.77 -1.35
N ALA A 161 13.14 -7.98 -0.27
CA ALA A 161 13.10 -8.49 1.11
C ALA A 161 11.96 -9.50 1.28
N ARG A 162 10.80 -9.25 0.66
CA ARG A 162 9.66 -10.18 0.68
C ARG A 162 9.95 -11.48 -0.06
N ALA A 163 10.54 -11.41 -1.25
CA ALA A 163 10.97 -12.57 -2.03
C ALA A 163 12.07 -13.37 -1.31
N TYR A 164 12.93 -12.70 -0.56
CA TYR A 164 13.93 -13.35 0.28
C TYR A 164 13.30 -14.03 1.50
N GLN A 165 12.35 -13.36 2.17
CA GLN A 165 11.62 -13.90 3.31
C GLN A 165 10.80 -15.15 2.93
N SER A 166 10.17 -15.18 1.74
CA SER A 166 9.35 -16.32 1.32
C SER A 166 10.11 -17.64 1.24
N ARG A 167 11.43 -17.60 0.98
CA ARG A 167 12.29 -18.78 0.96
C ARG A 167 12.58 -19.36 2.35
N LEU A 168 12.54 -18.54 3.41
CA LEU A 168 12.71 -18.98 4.81
C LEU A 168 11.81 -18.12 5.73
N PRO A 169 10.50 -18.39 5.77
CA PRO A 169 9.53 -17.52 6.44
C PRO A 169 9.69 -17.45 7.97
N GLN A 170 10.42 -18.40 8.57
CA GLN A 170 10.71 -18.42 10.01
C GLN A 170 12.02 -17.71 10.39
N SER A 171 12.74 -17.15 9.42
CA SER A 171 14.00 -16.48 9.69
C SER A 171 13.77 -15.10 10.33
N LEU A 172 14.22 -14.95 11.57
CA LEU A 172 14.20 -13.69 12.32
C LEU A 172 14.90 -12.54 11.55
N PRO A 173 16.15 -12.68 11.06
CA PRO A 173 16.81 -11.57 10.35
C PRO A 173 16.08 -11.16 9.07
N ARG A 174 15.41 -12.09 8.37
CA ARG A 174 14.61 -11.77 7.18
C ARG A 174 13.34 -11.00 7.52
N SER A 175 12.69 -11.38 8.62
CA SER A 175 11.49 -10.69 9.09
C SER A 175 11.82 -9.30 9.64
N ALA A 176 12.95 -9.16 10.35
CA ALA A 176 13.48 -7.88 10.80
C ALA A 176 13.85 -6.96 9.63
N LEU A 177 14.51 -7.49 8.58
CA LEU A 177 14.81 -6.74 7.36
C LEU A 177 13.52 -6.22 6.70
N PHE A 178 12.53 -7.09 6.52
CA PHE A 178 11.24 -6.70 5.93
C PHE A 178 10.56 -5.59 6.75
N ALA A 179 10.52 -5.73 8.08
CA ALA A 179 9.97 -4.71 8.97
C ALA A 179 10.75 -3.39 8.91
N ALA A 180 12.08 -3.43 8.87
CA ALA A 180 12.93 -2.26 8.79
C ALA A 180 12.72 -1.46 7.48
N VAL A 181 12.51 -2.16 6.36
CA VAL A 181 12.22 -1.50 5.08
C VAL A 181 10.83 -0.85 5.09
N ILE A 182 9.83 -1.47 5.73
CA ILE A 182 8.51 -0.87 5.93
C ILE A 182 8.59 0.38 6.80
N LEU A 183 9.35 0.33 7.90
CA LEU A 183 9.59 1.49 8.76
C LEU A 183 10.27 2.62 7.99
N LEU A 184 11.30 2.31 7.20
CA LEU A 184 11.99 3.29 6.36
C LEU A 184 11.03 3.97 5.38
N LEU A 185 10.15 3.21 4.72
CA LEU A 185 9.13 3.78 3.84
C LEU A 185 8.17 4.70 4.61
N GLY A 186 7.75 4.30 5.82
CA GLY A 186 6.92 5.15 6.68
C GLY A 186 7.60 6.47 7.07
N VAL A 187 8.90 6.43 7.40
CA VAL A 187 9.70 7.64 7.66
C VAL A 187 9.80 8.53 6.42
N GLN A 188 10.06 7.95 5.25
CA GLN A 188 10.16 8.70 3.99
C GLN A 188 8.85 9.41 3.65
N LEU A 189 7.71 8.75 3.85
CA LEU A 189 6.37 9.32 3.64
C LEU A 189 6.07 10.47 4.62
N LEU A 190 6.47 10.34 5.89
CA LEU A 190 6.33 11.44 6.86
C LEU A 190 7.25 12.63 6.56
N ALA A 191 8.46 12.35 6.08
CA ALA A 191 9.47 13.35 5.73
C ALA A 191 9.29 13.92 4.32
N HIS A 192 8.22 13.52 3.61
CA HIS A 192 7.96 13.97 2.25
C HIS A 192 7.79 15.49 2.22
N PRO A 193 8.53 16.21 1.34
CA PRO A 193 8.48 17.66 1.30
C PRO A 193 7.10 18.13 0.83
N ALA A 194 6.51 19.07 1.55
CA ALA A 194 5.29 19.73 1.10
C ALA A 194 5.57 20.45 -0.23
N VAL A 195 4.62 20.39 -1.16
CA VAL A 195 4.66 21.24 -2.35
C VAL A 195 4.26 22.63 -1.87
N GLU A 196 5.23 23.53 -1.72
CA GLU A 196 4.93 24.95 -1.57
C GLU A 196 4.29 25.42 -2.88
N GLY A 197 2.99 25.75 -2.82
CA GLY A 197 2.21 26.27 -3.93
C GLY A 197 2.47 27.74 -4.21
#